data_AF-J1SN60-F1
#
_entry.id   AF-J1SN60-F1
#
_cell.length_a   1.000
_cell.length_b   1.000
_cell.length_c   1.000
_cell.angle_alpha   90.00
_cell.angle_beta   90.00
_cell.angle_gamma   90.00
#
_symmetry.space_group_name_H-M   'P 1'
#
loop_
_entity.id
_entity.type
_entity.pdbx_description
1 polymer ?
#
loop_
_entity_poly.entity_id
_entity_poly.type
_entity_poly.pdbx_seq_one_letter_code
_entity_poly.pdbx_strand_id
1 'polypeptide(L)'
;MGQLPDQQTRKKKASNSATIFVSVSLASAVWLVAGIVVLGHVAQSPSSCNGTFSCLTLDGWGTYLSGVFAPLAFFWLVATVWIQSRELAQQREELALTRKEFEHNREVMKAQSDYVGAQTDIVVRDQADHELLMLLRLFRTWAMRALRKVELFSENRKDKSEFTREMPDDPVDFIVALTSRLSLPIFQVTMFEDNGEYLNLFKHLNSETMNELADHLDRIIAMKPRVSPSNAALIDHVKSTVSTQDIRQVAQKLPSMMDDLSNLFVPNEKAT
;
A
#
# COMPACT_ATOMS: atom_id res chain seq x y z
N MET A 1 9.33 10.83 -26.14
CA MET A 1 10.66 11.36 -26.48
C MET A 1 10.77 12.76 -25.89
N GLY A 2 11.22 12.86 -24.63
CA GLY A 2 11.40 14.14 -23.94
C GLY A 2 12.81 14.66 -24.19
N GLN A 3 12.92 15.88 -24.72
CA GLN A 3 14.19 16.58 -24.86
C GLN A 3 14.78 16.84 -23.47
N LEU A 4 15.95 16.25 -23.21
CA LEU A 4 16.80 16.58 -22.06
C LEU A 4 17.23 18.05 -22.17
N PRO A 5 17.01 18.89 -21.14
CA PRO A 5 17.48 20.26 -21.17
C PRO A 5 19.00 20.29 -20.97
N ASP A 6 19.66 20.65 -22.07
CA ASP A 6 20.79 21.59 -22.16
C ASP A 6 21.85 21.58 -21.04
N GLN A 7 22.86 20.71 -21.22
CA GLN A 7 24.11 20.68 -20.45
C GLN A 7 25.06 21.87 -20.74
N GLN A 8 24.70 22.83 -21.61
CA GLN A 8 25.63 23.91 -22.01
C GLN A 8 25.77 25.07 -21.00
N THR A 9 24.90 25.18 -19.99
CA THR A 9 24.95 26.33 -19.06
C THR A 9 25.93 26.17 -17.89
N ARG A 10 26.45 24.98 -17.60
CA ARG A 10 27.29 24.72 -16.41
C ARG A 10 28.76 25.19 -16.51
N LYS A 11 29.25 25.57 -17.70
CA LYS A 11 30.68 25.88 -17.90
C LYS A 11 31.10 27.36 -17.74
N LYS A 12 30.17 28.31 -17.49
CA LYS A 12 30.52 29.75 -17.47
C LYS A 12 30.71 30.40 -16.09
N LYS A 13 30.36 29.76 -14.97
CA LYS A 13 30.30 30.46 -13.66
C LYS A 13 31.56 30.33 -12.77
N ALA A 14 32.48 29.41 -13.06
CA ALA A 14 33.69 29.21 -12.24
C ALA A 14 34.81 30.26 -12.50
N SER A 15 34.69 31.09 -13.54
CA SER A 15 35.76 32.01 -13.96
C SER A 15 35.96 33.21 -13.03
N ASN A 16 34.91 33.66 -12.33
CA ASN A 16 34.96 34.97 -11.67
C ASN A 16 35.68 34.96 -10.31
N SER A 17 35.70 33.82 -9.61
CA SER A 17 36.38 33.72 -8.31
C SER A 17 37.90 33.69 -8.50
N ALA A 18 38.38 32.88 -9.45
CA ALA A 18 39.81 32.80 -9.78
C ALA A 18 40.37 34.16 -10.23
N THR A 19 39.62 34.94 -11.03
CA THR A 19 40.04 36.28 -11.43
C THR A 19 40.13 37.26 -10.26
N ILE A 20 39.25 37.13 -9.26
CA ILE A 20 39.28 37.98 -8.05
C ILE A 20 40.53 37.66 -7.24
N PHE A 21 40.83 36.39 -6.97
CA PHE A 21 42.05 35.99 -6.24
C PHE A 21 43.33 36.46 -6.93
N VAL A 22 43.40 36.35 -8.26
CA VAL A 22 44.56 36.83 -9.04
C VAL A 22 44.69 38.34 -8.93
N SER A 23 43.59 39.10 -9.06
CA SER A 23 43.62 40.56 -8.95
C SER A 23 44.01 41.06 -7.56
N VAL A 24 43.50 40.42 -6.50
CA VAL A 24 43.81 40.75 -5.10
C VAL A 24 45.27 40.44 -4.77
N SER A 25 45.79 39.32 -5.28
CA SER A 25 47.19 38.92 -5.10
C SER A 25 48.14 39.87 -5.83
N LEU A 26 47.80 40.29 -7.05
CA LEU A 26 48.58 41.27 -7.81
C LEU A 26 48.59 42.64 -7.12
N ALA A 27 47.44 43.12 -6.68
CA ALA A 27 47.33 44.39 -5.94
C ALA A 27 48.13 44.35 -4.62
N SER A 28 48.10 43.21 -3.92
CA SER A 28 48.89 42.97 -2.70
C SER A 28 50.40 43.02 -2.98
N ALA A 29 50.85 42.39 -4.06
CA ALA A 29 52.26 42.40 -4.45
C ALA A 29 52.73 43.81 -4.83
N VAL A 30 51.92 44.55 -5.59
CA VAL A 30 52.21 45.95 -5.95
C VAL A 30 52.27 46.83 -4.71
N TRP A 31 51.35 46.65 -3.75
CA TRP A 31 51.34 47.39 -2.48
C TRP A 31 52.60 47.12 -1.65
N LEU A 32 53.03 45.86 -1.53
CA LEU A 32 54.25 45.51 -0.81
C LEU A 32 55.49 46.11 -1.47
N VAL A 33 55.59 46.04 -2.80
CA VAL A 33 56.70 46.65 -3.55
C VAL A 33 56.70 48.16 -3.39
N ALA A 34 55.54 48.82 -3.50
CA ALA A 34 55.41 50.26 -3.28
C ALA A 34 55.77 50.66 -1.85
N GLY A 35 55.32 49.90 -0.84
CA GLY A 35 55.67 50.12 0.56
C GLY A 35 57.19 50.04 0.80
N ILE A 36 57.86 49.02 0.26
CA ILE A 36 59.31 48.85 0.37
C ILE A 36 60.05 50.00 -0.34
N VAL A 37 59.65 50.36 -1.55
CA VAL A 37 60.33 51.39 -2.36
C VAL A 37 60.11 52.79 -1.80
N VAL A 38 58.87 53.17 -1.50
CA VAL A 38 58.52 54.50 -1.00
C VAL A 38 59.13 54.72 0.39
N LEU A 39 58.99 53.76 1.31
CA LEU A 39 59.51 53.89 2.67
C LEU A 39 61.04 53.75 2.70
N GLY A 40 61.62 52.89 1.85
CA GLY A 40 63.08 52.84 1.68
C GLY A 40 63.67 54.14 1.16
N HIS A 41 62.92 54.90 0.35
CA HIS A 41 63.34 56.20 -0.12
C HIS A 41 63.17 57.31 0.93
N VAL A 42 62.14 57.22 1.77
CA VAL A 42 61.85 58.19 2.85
C VAL A 42 62.72 57.97 4.10
N ALA A 43 63.18 56.73 4.35
CA ALA A 43 64.10 56.39 5.43
C ALA A 43 65.55 56.77 5.10
N GLN A 44 65.83 58.07 4.92
CA GLN A 44 67.21 58.55 4.84
C GLN A 44 67.88 58.43 6.21
N SER A 45 68.80 57.47 6.33
CA SER A 45 69.56 57.23 7.56
C SER A 45 70.61 58.33 7.79
N PRO A 46 70.91 58.69 9.06
CA PRO A 46 72.04 59.56 9.37
C PRO A 46 73.37 58.96 8.88
N SER A 47 74.35 59.82 8.57
CA SER A 47 75.60 59.51 7.85
C SER A 47 76.54 58.49 8.51
N SER A 48 76.19 57.96 9.69
CA SER A 48 76.97 56.94 10.42
C SER A 48 76.53 55.51 10.15
N CYS A 49 75.48 55.29 9.34
CA CYS A 49 74.89 53.98 9.10
C CYS A 49 75.03 53.56 7.64
N ASN A 50 75.69 52.43 7.40
CA ASN A 50 75.83 51.86 6.07
C ASN A 50 74.63 50.94 5.77
N GLY A 51 73.57 51.52 5.21
CA GLY A 51 72.35 50.82 4.77
C GLY A 51 71.06 51.36 5.38
N THR A 52 70.04 51.51 4.54
CA THR A 52 68.70 52.07 4.84
C THR A 52 67.98 51.40 6.02
N PHE A 53 68.27 50.13 6.31
CA PHE A 53 67.58 49.35 7.34
C PHE A 53 68.48 48.91 8.51
N SER A 54 69.78 49.18 8.46
CA SER A 54 70.76 48.65 9.44
C SER A 54 70.70 49.33 10.82
N CYS A 55 70.03 50.49 10.91
CA CYS A 55 69.97 51.29 12.14
C CYS A 55 68.56 51.43 12.73
N LEU A 56 67.58 50.68 12.24
CA LEU A 56 66.26 50.65 12.87
C LEU A 56 66.31 49.87 14.18
N THR A 57 65.87 50.52 15.26
CA THR A 57 65.60 49.84 16.54
C THR A 57 64.45 48.84 16.36
N LEU A 58 64.37 47.87 17.27
CA LEU A 58 63.33 46.83 17.25
C LEU A 58 61.90 47.42 17.24
N ASP A 59 61.69 48.55 17.90
CA ASP A 59 60.42 49.28 17.93
C ASP A 59 60.05 49.90 16.56
N GLY A 60 61.04 50.42 15.84
CA GLY A 60 60.86 50.95 14.49
C GLY A 60 60.45 49.87 13.48
N TRP A 61 60.99 48.65 13.62
CA TRP A 61 60.56 47.50 12.82
C TRP A 61 59.10 47.12 13.06
N GLY A 62 58.62 47.18 14.30
CA GLY A 62 57.23 46.92 14.64
C GLY A 62 56.26 47.95 14.03
N THR A 63 56.62 49.24 14.11
CA THR A 63 55.82 50.33 13.51
C THR A 63 55.82 50.24 11.97
N TYR A 64 56.94 49.89 11.37
CA TYR A 64 57.06 49.69 9.93
C TYR A 64 56.18 48.52 9.44
N LEU A 65 56.33 47.35 10.06
CA LEU A 65 55.57 46.17 9.65
C LEU A 65 54.07 46.37 9.88
N SER A 66 53.66 46.95 11.02
CA SER A 66 52.24 47.22 11.27
C SER A 66 51.64 48.21 10.27
N GLY A 67 52.38 49.26 9.88
CA GLY A 67 51.91 50.24 8.88
C GLY A 67 51.69 49.65 7.48
N VAL A 68 52.56 48.73 7.04
CA VAL A 68 52.45 48.11 5.71
C VAL A 68 51.44 46.95 5.70
N PHE A 69 51.42 46.12 6.76
CA PHE A 69 50.56 44.95 6.85
C PHE A 69 49.11 45.25 7.28
N ALA A 70 48.83 46.33 8.02
CA ALA A 70 47.47 46.61 8.48
C ALA A 70 46.47 46.89 7.34
N PRO A 71 46.75 47.75 6.34
CA PRO A 71 45.87 47.93 5.19
C PRO A 71 45.73 46.67 4.33
N LEU A 72 46.81 45.88 4.22
CA LEU A 72 46.83 44.62 3.48
C LEU A 72 45.87 43.61 4.11
N ALA A 73 45.95 43.43 5.43
CA ALA A 73 45.06 42.54 6.17
C ALA A 73 43.58 42.96 6.04
N PHE A 74 43.31 44.26 6.09
CA PHE A 74 41.95 44.80 5.90
C PHE A 74 41.40 44.50 4.49
N PHE A 75 42.21 44.65 3.45
CA PHE A 75 41.82 44.34 2.08
C PHE A 75 41.46 42.85 1.90
N TRP A 76 42.26 41.96 2.47
CA TRP A 76 41.98 40.52 2.47
C TRP A 76 40.70 40.15 3.24
N LEU A 77 40.40 40.85 4.33
CA LEU A 77 39.15 40.65 5.08
C LEU A 77 37.95 41.01 4.21
N VAL A 78 37.95 42.18 3.56
CA VAL A 78 36.83 42.60 2.68
C VAL A 78 36.66 41.64 1.51
N ALA A 79 37.77 41.18 0.89
CA ALA A 79 37.73 40.23 -0.20
C ALA A 79 37.10 38.89 0.20
N THR A 80 37.48 38.34 1.37
CA THR A 80 36.91 37.06 1.85
C THR A 80 35.42 37.18 2.19
N VAL A 81 34.99 38.27 2.85
CA VAL A 81 33.56 38.51 3.14
C VAL A 81 32.73 38.64 1.87
N TRP A 82 33.26 39.31 0.84
CA TRP A 82 32.55 39.46 -0.43
C TRP A 82 32.39 38.12 -1.16
N ILE A 83 33.42 37.28 -1.17
CA ILE A 83 33.37 35.93 -1.75
C ILE A 83 32.33 35.08 -1.00
N GLN A 84 32.39 35.05 0.33
CA GLN A 84 31.44 34.31 1.16
C GLN A 84 29.99 34.77 0.93
N SER A 85 29.75 36.07 0.74
CA SER A 85 28.41 36.60 0.48
C SER A 85 27.80 36.09 -0.84
N ARG A 86 28.64 35.86 -1.85
CA ARG A 86 28.22 35.37 -3.17
C ARG A 86 27.90 33.88 -3.15
N GLU A 87 28.68 33.10 -2.40
CA GLU A 87 28.42 31.67 -2.20
C GLU A 87 27.07 31.44 -1.51
N LEU A 88 26.77 32.22 -0.46
CA LEU A 88 25.48 32.15 0.24
C LEU A 88 24.29 32.53 -0.66
N ALA A 89 24.45 33.51 -1.56
CA ALA A 89 23.39 33.88 -2.49
C ALA A 89 23.09 32.76 -3.50
N GLN A 90 24.13 32.09 -4.02
CA GLN A 90 23.97 30.96 -4.93
C GLN A 90 23.34 29.74 -4.23
N GLN A 91 23.74 29.46 -2.99
CA GLN A 91 23.11 28.39 -2.20
C GLN A 91 21.61 28.64 -1.96
N ARG A 92 21.18 29.89 -1.78
CA ARG A 92 19.74 30.21 -1.64
C ARG A 92 18.96 29.98 -2.92
N GLU A 93 19.54 30.28 -4.08
CA GLU A 93 18.93 30.02 -5.39
C GLU A 93 18.76 28.51 -5.62
N GLU A 94 19.78 27.71 -5.31
CA GLU A 94 19.72 26.24 -5.40
C GLU A 94 18.70 25.64 -4.44
N LEU A 95 18.59 26.15 -3.21
CA LEU A 95 17.57 25.74 -2.25
C LEU A 95 16.15 26.10 -2.71
N ALA A 96 15.97 27.25 -3.36
CA ALA A 96 14.67 27.65 -3.90
C ALA A 96 14.23 26.74 -5.06
N LEU A 97 15.16 26.41 -5.96
CA LEU A 97 14.92 25.45 -7.04
C LEU A 97 14.60 24.05 -6.49
N THR A 98 15.38 23.59 -5.52
CA THR A 98 15.15 22.30 -4.84
C THR A 98 13.75 22.24 -4.19
N ARG A 99 13.28 23.33 -3.54
CA ARG A 99 11.93 23.39 -2.97
C ARG A 99 10.84 23.23 -4.04
N LYS A 100 11.01 23.89 -5.19
CA LYS A 100 10.08 23.79 -6.31
C LYS A 100 10.04 22.36 -6.90
N GLU A 101 11.19 21.70 -6.98
CA GLU A 101 11.24 20.29 -7.39
C GLU A 101 10.59 19.37 -6.36
N PHE A 102 10.76 19.62 -5.06
CA PHE A 102 10.06 18.87 -4.01
C PHE A 102 8.55 19.08 -4.04
N GLU A 103 8.07 20.29 -4.33
CA GLU A 103 6.63 20.55 -4.52
C GLU A 103 6.07 19.72 -5.68
N HIS A 104 6.76 19.73 -6.83
CA HIS A 104 6.35 18.92 -7.97
C HIS A 104 6.39 17.42 -7.68
N ASN A 105 7.43 16.93 -6.99
CA ASN A 105 7.51 15.54 -6.56
C ASN A 105 6.38 15.15 -5.60
N ARG A 106 5.94 16.05 -4.70
CA ARG A 106 4.80 15.81 -3.82
C ARG A 106 3.49 15.69 -4.60
N GLU A 107 3.29 16.52 -5.62
CA GLU A 107 2.11 16.43 -6.50
C GLU A 107 2.06 15.10 -7.25
N VAL A 108 3.19 14.68 -7.84
CA VAL A 108 3.30 13.39 -8.54
C VAL A 108 3.08 12.23 -7.57
N MET A 109 3.66 12.27 -6.37
CA MET A 109 3.44 11.24 -5.34
C MET A 109 1.99 11.17 -4.87
N LYS A 110 1.29 12.31 -4.76
CA LYS A 110 -0.13 12.34 -4.41
C LYS A 110 -0.98 11.68 -5.49
N ALA A 111 -0.75 12.04 -6.75
CA ALA A 111 -1.44 11.42 -7.89
C ALA A 111 -1.14 9.91 -7.99
N GLN A 112 0.09 9.50 -7.70
CA GLN A 112 0.47 8.09 -7.65
C GLN A 112 -0.22 7.35 -6.49
N SER A 113 -0.33 7.96 -5.31
CA SER A 113 -1.04 7.39 -4.16
C SER A 113 -2.52 7.15 -4.46
N ASP A 114 -3.18 8.09 -5.13
CA ASP A 114 -4.59 7.96 -5.52
C ASP A 114 -4.77 6.79 -6.51
N TYR A 115 -3.85 6.64 -7.46
CA TYR A 115 -3.86 5.52 -8.41
C TYR A 115 -3.58 4.16 -7.73
N VAL A 116 -2.61 4.11 -6.82
CA VAL A 116 -2.30 2.90 -6.04
C VAL A 116 -3.47 2.52 -5.15
N GLY A 117 -4.16 3.48 -4.53
CA GLY A 117 -5.36 3.22 -3.73
C GLY A 117 -6.48 2.55 -4.54
N ALA A 118 -6.75 3.05 -5.76
CA ALA A 118 -7.72 2.44 -6.67
C ALA A 118 -7.28 1.03 -7.11
N GLN A 119 -5.98 0.82 -7.36
CA GLN A 119 -5.45 -0.49 -7.73
C GLN A 119 -5.51 -1.49 -6.57
N THR A 120 -5.26 -1.06 -5.33
CA THR A 120 -5.38 -1.91 -4.14
C THR A 120 -6.82 -2.37 -3.93
N ASP A 121 -7.82 -1.51 -4.13
CA ASP A 121 -9.23 -1.89 -4.03
C ASP A 121 -9.62 -2.98 -5.04
N ILE A 122 -9.09 -2.92 -6.27
CA ILE A 122 -9.30 -3.96 -7.29
C ILE A 122 -8.67 -5.29 -6.87
N VAL A 123 -7.43 -5.28 -6.39
CA VAL A 123 -6.71 -6.50 -5.97
C VAL A 123 -7.38 -7.14 -4.76
N VAL A 124 -7.83 -6.35 -3.78
CA VAL A 124 -8.54 -6.86 -2.59
C VAL A 124 -9.85 -7.55 -2.98
N ARG A 125 -10.59 -6.98 -3.95
CA ARG A 125 -11.82 -7.61 -4.47
C ARG A 125 -11.54 -8.88 -5.26
N ASP A 126 -10.49 -8.90 -6.08
CA ASP A 126 -10.09 -10.10 -6.83
C ASP A 126 -9.72 -11.26 -5.89
N GLN A 127 -9.00 -10.97 -4.81
CA GLN A 127 -8.71 -11.96 -3.76
C GLN A 127 -10.00 -12.46 -3.08
N ALA A 128 -10.94 -11.57 -2.75
CA ALA A 128 -12.20 -11.95 -2.15
C ALA A 128 -13.08 -12.78 -3.09
N ASP A 129 -13.06 -12.50 -4.40
CA ASP A 129 -13.75 -13.29 -5.42
C ASP A 129 -13.16 -14.70 -5.51
N HIS A 130 -11.83 -14.83 -5.43
CA HIS A 130 -11.18 -16.13 -5.37
C HIS A 130 -11.56 -16.92 -4.11
N GLU A 131 -11.59 -16.24 -2.94
CA GLU A 131 -12.07 -16.83 -1.68
C GLU A 131 -13.51 -17.33 -1.81
N LEU A 132 -14.41 -16.55 -2.41
CA LEU A 132 -15.80 -16.95 -2.66
C LEU A 132 -15.87 -18.20 -3.55
N LEU A 133 -15.15 -18.24 -4.67
CA LEU A 133 -15.17 -19.40 -5.57
C LEU A 133 -14.66 -20.67 -4.86
N MET A 134 -13.64 -20.55 -4.01
CA MET A 134 -13.15 -21.65 -3.20
C MET A 134 -14.21 -22.12 -2.20
N LEU A 135 -14.90 -21.20 -1.52
CA LEU A 135 -16.03 -21.53 -0.64
C LEU A 135 -17.16 -22.24 -1.39
N LEU A 136 -17.54 -21.76 -2.58
CA LEU A 136 -18.58 -22.38 -3.39
C LEU A 136 -18.20 -23.80 -3.85
N ARG A 137 -16.93 -24.04 -4.20
CA ARG A 137 -16.44 -25.39 -4.55
C ARG A 137 -16.47 -26.35 -3.36
N LEU A 138 -16.06 -25.89 -2.19
CA LEU A 138 -16.12 -26.68 -0.95
C LEU A 138 -17.57 -26.98 -0.57
N PHE A 139 -18.43 -25.97 -0.64
CA PHE A 139 -19.86 -26.10 -0.42
C PHE A 139 -20.49 -27.11 -1.37
N ARG A 140 -20.20 -27.05 -2.67
CA ARG A 140 -20.68 -28.03 -3.66
C ARG A 140 -20.28 -29.45 -3.27
N THR A 141 -19.01 -29.66 -2.94
CA THR A 141 -18.48 -30.98 -2.58
C THR A 141 -19.18 -31.53 -1.34
N TRP A 142 -19.37 -30.70 -0.31
CA TRP A 142 -20.11 -31.04 0.89
C TRP A 142 -21.59 -31.34 0.56
N ALA A 143 -22.28 -30.47 -0.17
CA ALA A 143 -23.70 -30.60 -0.50
C ALA A 143 -23.98 -31.87 -1.31
N MET A 144 -23.14 -32.21 -2.28
CA MET A 144 -23.24 -33.45 -3.06
C MET A 144 -23.01 -34.72 -2.22
N ARG A 145 -22.35 -34.60 -1.06
CA ARG A 145 -22.17 -35.71 -0.13
C ARG A 145 -23.30 -35.78 0.88
N ALA A 146 -23.68 -34.65 1.46
CA ALA A 146 -24.63 -34.56 2.57
C ALA A 146 -26.09 -34.66 2.11
N LEU A 147 -26.43 -34.08 0.95
CA LEU A 147 -27.81 -34.02 0.43
C LEU A 147 -28.15 -35.17 -0.52
N ARG A 148 -27.21 -36.10 -0.74
CA ARG A 148 -27.39 -37.21 -1.68
C ARG A 148 -28.11 -38.38 -1.04
N LYS A 149 -29.17 -38.84 -1.69
CA LYS A 149 -29.91 -40.04 -1.31
C LYS A 149 -29.39 -41.24 -2.11
N VAL A 150 -28.61 -42.11 -1.45
CA VAL A 150 -28.08 -43.33 -2.08
C VAL A 150 -28.98 -44.51 -1.75
N GLU A 151 -29.61 -45.11 -2.76
CA GLU A 151 -30.26 -46.41 -2.60
C GLU A 151 -29.20 -47.53 -2.64
N LEU A 152 -28.94 -48.13 -1.48
CA LEU A 152 -27.94 -49.19 -1.29
C LEU A 152 -28.21 -50.46 -2.12
N PHE A 153 -29.45 -50.68 -2.59
CA PHE A 153 -29.88 -51.92 -3.23
C PHE A 153 -30.26 -51.77 -4.72
N SER A 154 -30.06 -50.59 -5.32
CA SER A 154 -30.30 -50.41 -6.76
C SER A 154 -29.04 -50.82 -7.54
N GLU A 155 -29.21 -51.74 -8.48
CA GLU A 155 -28.17 -52.25 -9.39
C GLU A 155 -27.50 -51.12 -10.20
N ASN A 156 -28.22 -50.00 -10.38
CA ASN A 156 -27.68 -48.74 -10.86
C ASN A 156 -27.68 -47.71 -9.71
N ARG A 157 -26.49 -47.36 -9.19
CA ARG A 157 -26.29 -46.25 -8.23
C ARG A 157 -26.58 -44.91 -8.90
N LYS A 158 -27.84 -44.65 -9.23
CA LYS A 158 -28.33 -43.35 -9.71
C LYS A 158 -28.73 -42.50 -8.52
N ASP A 159 -28.29 -41.25 -8.52
CA ASP A 159 -28.76 -40.27 -7.55
C ASP A 159 -30.26 -40.02 -7.76
N LYS A 160 -31.06 -40.35 -6.73
CA LYS A 160 -32.50 -40.10 -6.70
C LYS A 160 -32.88 -38.92 -5.80
N SER A 161 -31.91 -38.19 -5.27
CA SER A 161 -32.20 -36.99 -4.50
C SER A 161 -32.78 -35.92 -5.43
N GLU A 162 -33.98 -35.44 -5.11
CA GLU A 162 -34.58 -34.29 -5.80
C GLU A 162 -33.68 -33.04 -5.73
N PHE A 163 -32.89 -32.94 -4.64
CA PHE A 163 -31.99 -31.82 -4.42
C PHE A 163 -30.68 -31.90 -5.19
N THR A 164 -30.14 -33.08 -5.50
CA THR A 164 -28.81 -33.20 -6.12
C THR A 164 -28.79 -33.83 -7.51
N ARG A 165 -29.91 -34.37 -7.98
CA ARG A 165 -30.02 -34.98 -9.30
C ARG A 165 -29.74 -33.99 -10.43
N GLU A 166 -28.88 -34.34 -11.38
CA GLU A 166 -28.60 -33.51 -12.57
C GLU A 166 -28.12 -32.09 -12.21
N MET A 167 -27.33 -31.98 -11.14
CA MET A 167 -26.75 -30.70 -10.72
C MET A 167 -25.58 -30.27 -11.62
N PRO A 168 -25.43 -28.97 -11.92
CA PRO A 168 -24.30 -28.44 -12.68
C PRO A 168 -22.94 -28.71 -12.03
N ASP A 169 -21.90 -28.80 -12.87
CA ASP A 169 -20.52 -28.92 -12.40
C ASP A 169 -19.91 -27.58 -11.95
N ASP A 170 -20.34 -26.47 -12.53
CA ASP A 170 -19.88 -25.16 -12.13
C ASP A 170 -20.40 -24.81 -10.72
N PRO A 171 -19.55 -24.34 -9.80
CA PRO A 171 -19.96 -24.07 -8.41
C PRO A 171 -20.96 -22.91 -8.27
N VAL A 172 -20.96 -21.94 -9.20
CA VAL A 172 -21.92 -20.84 -9.22
C VAL A 172 -23.28 -21.33 -9.70
N ASP A 173 -23.31 -22.04 -10.82
CA ASP A 173 -24.56 -22.62 -11.33
C ASP A 173 -25.14 -23.65 -10.36
N PHE A 174 -24.27 -24.40 -9.68
CA PHE A 174 -24.65 -25.35 -8.64
C PHE A 174 -25.40 -24.68 -7.49
N ILE A 175 -24.89 -23.58 -6.91
CA ILE A 175 -25.55 -22.94 -5.78
C ILE A 175 -26.88 -22.31 -6.18
N VAL A 176 -26.98 -21.75 -7.38
CA VAL A 176 -28.24 -21.19 -7.91
C VAL A 176 -29.26 -22.30 -8.12
N ALA A 177 -28.88 -23.41 -8.73
CA ALA A 177 -29.76 -24.55 -8.94
C ALA A 177 -30.21 -25.17 -7.62
N LEU A 178 -29.28 -25.37 -6.67
CA LEU A 178 -29.58 -25.95 -5.36
C LEU A 178 -30.55 -25.08 -4.57
N THR A 179 -30.27 -23.78 -4.46
CA THR A 179 -31.14 -22.84 -3.73
C THR A 179 -32.52 -22.74 -4.38
N SER A 180 -32.59 -22.71 -5.71
CA SER A 180 -33.87 -22.73 -6.45
C SER A 180 -34.69 -23.98 -6.13
N ARG A 181 -34.07 -25.16 -6.08
CA ARG A 181 -34.77 -26.41 -5.75
C ARG A 181 -35.18 -26.54 -4.29
N LEU A 182 -34.41 -25.94 -3.39
CA LEU A 182 -34.72 -25.90 -1.97
C LEU A 182 -35.85 -24.92 -1.64
N SER A 183 -35.98 -23.83 -2.41
CA SER A 183 -36.92 -22.74 -2.13
C SER A 183 -38.36 -23.22 -1.96
N LEU A 184 -38.89 -23.99 -2.92
CA LEU A 184 -40.28 -24.41 -2.91
C LEU A 184 -40.59 -25.37 -1.75
N PRO A 185 -39.85 -26.47 -1.53
CA PRO A 185 -40.12 -27.36 -0.39
C PRO A 185 -39.97 -26.68 0.96
N ILE A 186 -38.97 -25.81 1.13
CA ILE A 186 -38.79 -25.05 2.39
C ILE A 186 -39.97 -24.11 2.62
N PHE A 187 -40.37 -23.36 1.59
CA PHE A 187 -41.52 -22.46 1.66
C PHE A 187 -42.81 -23.20 2.04
N GLN A 188 -43.05 -24.38 1.45
CA GLN A 188 -44.24 -25.18 1.74
C GLN A 188 -44.28 -25.68 3.19
N VAL A 189 -43.15 -26.19 3.71
CA VAL A 189 -43.05 -26.69 5.09
C VAL A 189 -43.15 -25.56 6.11
N THR A 190 -42.62 -24.37 5.81
CA THR A 190 -42.61 -23.22 6.74
C THR A 190 -43.91 -22.45 6.75
N MET A 191 -44.51 -22.17 5.59
CA MET A 191 -45.73 -21.34 5.51
C MET A 191 -47.03 -22.11 5.73
N PHE A 192 -47.12 -23.37 5.28
CA PHE A 192 -48.37 -24.12 5.30
C PHE A 192 -48.40 -25.25 6.33
N GLU A 193 -47.36 -25.35 7.17
CA GLU A 193 -47.18 -26.45 8.11
C GLU A 193 -47.35 -27.84 7.45
N ASP A 194 -46.93 -27.97 6.19
CA ASP A 194 -47.06 -29.24 5.47
C ASP A 194 -46.21 -30.32 6.16
N ASN A 195 -46.91 -31.24 6.84
CA ASN A 195 -46.31 -32.41 7.49
C ASN A 195 -46.22 -33.63 6.56
N GLY A 196 -46.64 -33.48 5.30
CA GLY A 196 -46.81 -34.57 4.36
C GLY A 196 -45.74 -34.61 3.27
N GLU A 197 -46.12 -34.17 2.07
CA GLU A 197 -45.41 -34.45 0.82
C GLU A 197 -44.03 -33.79 0.77
N TYR A 198 -43.93 -32.51 1.12
CA TYR A 198 -42.65 -31.80 1.05
C TYR A 198 -41.72 -32.17 2.21
N LEU A 199 -42.26 -32.43 3.41
CA LEU A 199 -41.46 -32.90 4.53
C LEU A 199 -40.85 -34.30 4.25
N ASN A 200 -41.55 -35.15 3.50
CA ASN A 200 -41.03 -36.44 3.05
C ASN A 200 -39.76 -36.32 2.19
N LEU A 201 -39.59 -35.23 1.44
CA LEU A 201 -38.37 -34.98 0.66
C LEU A 201 -37.16 -34.82 1.58
N PHE A 202 -37.35 -34.26 2.77
CA PHE A 202 -36.29 -34.03 3.75
C PHE A 202 -36.06 -35.20 4.70
N LYS A 203 -36.91 -36.24 4.73
CA LYS A 203 -36.80 -37.36 5.69
C LYS A 203 -35.47 -38.12 5.67
N HIS A 204 -34.73 -38.05 4.56
CA HIS A 204 -33.41 -38.67 4.45
C HIS A 204 -32.28 -37.80 5.02
N LEU A 205 -32.59 -36.57 5.42
CA LEU A 205 -31.69 -35.59 6.03
C LEU A 205 -32.02 -35.49 7.52
N ASN A 206 -30.98 -35.33 8.34
CA ASN A 206 -31.14 -35.04 9.76
C ASN A 206 -31.17 -33.53 10.01
N SER A 207 -31.64 -33.12 11.19
CA SER A 207 -31.66 -31.72 11.61
C SER A 207 -30.27 -31.08 11.60
N GLU A 208 -29.23 -31.85 11.92
CA GLU A 208 -27.83 -31.41 11.89
C GLU A 208 -27.38 -31.00 10.47
N THR A 209 -27.66 -31.82 9.46
CA THR A 209 -27.31 -31.53 8.05
C THR A 209 -28.02 -30.27 7.56
N MET A 210 -29.27 -30.05 7.98
CA MET A 210 -30.00 -28.83 7.63
C MET A 210 -29.44 -27.59 8.33
N ASN A 211 -29.01 -27.70 9.58
CA ASN A 211 -28.30 -26.62 10.27
C ASN A 211 -26.94 -26.32 9.61
N GLU A 212 -26.18 -27.36 9.25
CA GLU A 212 -24.93 -27.20 8.49
C GLU A 212 -25.18 -26.50 7.15
N LEU A 213 -26.27 -26.85 6.43
CA LEU A 213 -26.66 -26.18 5.19
C LEU A 213 -26.88 -24.68 5.41
N ALA A 214 -27.65 -24.32 6.43
CA ALA A 214 -27.91 -22.93 6.78
C ALA A 214 -26.61 -22.18 7.11
N ASP A 215 -25.70 -22.81 7.87
CA ASP A 215 -24.42 -22.20 8.26
C ASP A 215 -23.49 -21.99 7.06
N HIS A 216 -23.45 -22.93 6.10
CA HIS A 216 -22.68 -22.76 4.87
C HIS A 216 -23.23 -21.60 4.03
N LEU A 217 -24.56 -21.49 3.91
CA LEU A 217 -25.19 -20.39 3.18
C LEU A 217 -24.95 -19.05 3.87
N ASP A 218 -25.03 -18.97 5.20
CA ASP A 218 -24.72 -17.75 5.94
C ASP A 218 -23.26 -17.31 5.74
N ARG A 219 -22.31 -18.24 5.71
CA ARG A 219 -20.89 -17.94 5.40
C ARG A 219 -20.72 -17.39 3.99
N ILE A 220 -21.43 -17.94 3.00
CA ILE A 220 -21.40 -17.46 1.62
C ILE A 220 -22.02 -16.06 1.54
N ILE A 221 -23.16 -15.84 2.22
CA ILE A 221 -23.83 -14.53 2.26
C ILE A 221 -22.98 -13.47 2.95
N ALA A 222 -22.23 -13.84 3.99
CA ALA A 222 -21.32 -12.95 4.70
C ALA A 222 -20.16 -12.41 3.84
N MET A 223 -19.85 -13.04 2.69
CA MET A 223 -18.82 -12.56 1.76
C MET A 223 -19.28 -11.36 0.92
N LYS A 224 -20.58 -11.05 0.86
CA LYS A 224 -21.16 -9.98 0.03
C LYS A 224 -20.39 -8.64 0.03
N PRO A 225 -20.02 -8.04 1.19
CA PRO A 225 -19.39 -6.71 1.18
C PRO A 225 -17.96 -6.71 0.63
N ARG A 226 -17.32 -7.88 0.47
CA ARG A 226 -15.91 -8.02 0.09
C ARG A 226 -15.71 -8.36 -1.39
N VAL A 227 -16.72 -8.95 -2.03
CA VAL A 227 -16.64 -9.46 -3.40
C VAL A 227 -16.97 -8.41 -4.45
N SER A 228 -16.71 -8.70 -5.71
CA SER A 228 -17.07 -7.84 -6.84
C SER A 228 -18.59 -7.67 -6.98
N PRO A 229 -19.06 -6.61 -7.66
CA PRO A 229 -20.50 -6.36 -7.86
C PRO A 229 -21.26 -7.53 -8.50
N SER A 230 -20.64 -8.25 -9.43
CA SER A 230 -21.24 -9.42 -10.08
C SER A 230 -21.49 -10.56 -9.08
N ASN A 231 -20.51 -10.85 -8.23
CA ASN A 231 -20.62 -11.87 -7.19
C ASN A 231 -21.55 -11.43 -6.05
N ALA A 232 -21.60 -10.14 -5.73
CA ALA A 232 -22.56 -9.60 -4.79
C ALA A 232 -24.00 -9.78 -5.28
N ALA A 233 -24.26 -9.59 -6.58
CA ALA A 233 -25.57 -9.84 -7.17
C ALA A 233 -25.97 -11.33 -7.13
N LEU A 234 -25.02 -12.23 -7.35
CA LEU A 234 -25.22 -13.68 -7.15
C LEU A 234 -25.63 -13.99 -5.72
N ILE A 235 -24.94 -13.43 -4.73
CA ILE A 235 -25.25 -13.63 -3.31
C ILE A 235 -26.64 -13.07 -2.97
N ASP A 236 -27.01 -11.93 -3.55
CA ASP A 236 -28.35 -11.36 -3.38
C ASP A 236 -29.44 -12.27 -3.94
N HIS A 237 -29.18 -12.87 -5.11
CA HIS A 237 -30.09 -13.87 -5.68
C HIS A 237 -30.25 -15.07 -4.74
N VAL A 238 -29.14 -15.66 -4.28
CA VAL A 238 -29.15 -16.79 -3.33
C VAL A 238 -29.95 -16.46 -2.07
N LYS A 239 -29.69 -15.29 -1.47
CA LYS A 239 -30.38 -14.82 -0.26
C LYS A 239 -31.88 -14.61 -0.48
N SER A 240 -32.28 -14.15 -1.67
CA SER A 240 -33.69 -13.93 -2.00
C SER A 240 -34.45 -15.24 -2.25
N THR A 241 -33.75 -16.26 -2.74
CA THR A 241 -34.35 -17.55 -3.10
C THR A 241 -34.56 -18.46 -1.90
N VAL A 242 -33.65 -18.44 -0.92
CA VAL A 242 -33.76 -19.26 0.30
C VAL A 242 -33.30 -18.49 1.53
N SER A 243 -34.17 -18.45 2.55
CA SER A 243 -33.87 -17.92 3.87
C SER A 243 -33.17 -18.97 4.74
N THR A 244 -32.02 -18.63 5.32
CA THR A 244 -31.31 -19.50 6.27
C THR A 244 -32.07 -19.70 7.57
N GLN A 245 -32.99 -18.78 7.92
CA GLN A 245 -33.90 -18.96 9.05
C GLN A 245 -34.95 -20.02 8.74
N ASP A 246 -35.47 -20.04 7.51
CA ASP A 246 -36.49 -20.99 7.09
C ASP A 246 -35.90 -22.41 7.02
N ILE A 247 -34.65 -22.54 6.54
CA ILE A 247 -33.90 -23.81 6.61
C ILE A 247 -33.82 -24.33 8.05
N ARG A 248 -33.48 -23.45 9.01
CA ARG A 248 -33.39 -23.83 10.43
C ARG A 248 -34.75 -24.20 11.02
N GLN A 249 -35.83 -23.58 10.57
CA GLN A 249 -37.19 -23.98 10.98
C GLN A 249 -37.54 -25.38 10.45
N VAL A 250 -37.18 -25.69 9.19
CA VAL A 250 -37.34 -27.05 8.65
C VAL A 250 -36.50 -28.04 9.45
N ALA A 251 -35.27 -27.68 9.84
CA ALA A 251 -34.40 -28.52 10.66
C ALA A 251 -35.05 -28.91 12.01
N GLN A 252 -35.80 -28.00 12.63
CA GLN A 252 -36.51 -28.27 13.90
C GLN A 252 -37.67 -29.25 13.75
N LYS A 253 -38.25 -29.36 12.55
CA LYS A 253 -39.35 -30.31 12.25
C LYS A 253 -38.83 -31.71 11.86
N LEU A 254 -37.52 -31.86 11.63
CA LEU A 254 -36.91 -33.13 11.29
C LEU A 254 -36.54 -33.92 12.55
N PRO A 255 -36.66 -35.26 12.52
CA PRO A 255 -36.24 -36.10 13.63
C PRO A 255 -34.75 -35.89 13.91
N SER A 256 -34.40 -35.79 15.19
CA SER A 256 -32.99 -35.76 15.57
C SER A 256 -32.39 -37.15 15.34
N MET A 257 -31.09 -37.21 15.03
CA MET A 257 -30.39 -38.49 14.85
C MET A 257 -30.46 -39.37 16.13
N MET A 258 -30.68 -38.74 17.29
CA MET A 258 -30.86 -39.39 18.59
C MET A 258 -32.23 -40.06 18.74
N ASP A 259 -33.28 -39.52 18.10
CA ASP A 259 -34.63 -40.09 18.15
C ASP A 259 -34.67 -41.43 17.41
N ASP A 260 -33.95 -41.54 16.29
CA ASP A 260 -33.88 -42.77 15.48
C ASP A 260 -33.11 -43.89 16.21
N LEU A 261 -32.04 -43.54 16.93
CA LEU A 261 -31.34 -44.48 17.80
C LEU A 261 -32.19 -44.91 19.00
N SER A 262 -32.96 -44.00 19.59
CA SER A 262 -33.83 -44.33 20.73
C SER A 262 -34.89 -45.38 20.36
N ASN A 263 -35.44 -45.32 19.14
CA ASN A 263 -36.38 -46.30 18.61
C ASN A 263 -35.75 -47.67 18.32
N LEU A 264 -34.45 -47.71 18.00
CA LEU A 264 -33.69 -48.96 17.82
C LEU A 264 -33.40 -49.69 19.14
N PHE A 265 -33.38 -48.96 20.26
CA PHE A 265 -33.09 -49.51 21.59
C PHE A 265 -34.34 -49.77 22.45
N VAL A 266 -35.57 -49.56 21.95
CA VAL A 266 -36.77 -50.00 22.66
C VAL A 266 -36.87 -51.54 22.54
N PRO A 267 -36.65 -52.30 23.62
CA PRO A 267 -36.81 -53.74 23.58
C PRO A 267 -38.28 -54.07 23.26
N ASN A 268 -38.49 -54.96 22.30
CA ASN A 268 -39.80 -55.39 21.86
C ASN A 268 -40.45 -56.25 22.97
N GLU A 269 -41.01 -55.61 24.00
CA GLU A 269 -41.60 -56.24 25.19
C GLU A 269 -43.03 -56.77 24.92
N LYS A 270 -43.37 -57.04 23.65
CA LYS A 270 -44.64 -57.65 23.24
C LYS A 270 -44.37 -58.94 22.47
N ALA A 271 -43.81 -59.91 23.17
CA ALA A 271 -43.81 -61.30 22.77
C ALA A 271 -44.16 -62.17 23.98
N THR A 272 -45.41 -62.08 24.42
CA THR A 272 -46.08 -63.03 25.31
C THR A 272 -47.53 -63.18 24.89
#